data_AF-A0A0F9LPP8-F1
#
_entry.id   AF-A0A0F9LPP8-F1
#
_cell.length_a   1.000
_cell.length_b   1.000
_cell.length_c   1.000
_cell.angle_alpha   90.00
_cell.angle_beta   90.00
_cell.angle_gamma   90.00
#
_symmetry.space_group_name_H-M   'P 1'
#
loop_
_entity.id
_entity.type
_entity.pdbx_description
1 polymer ?
#
loop_
_entity_poly.entity_id
_entity_poly.type
_entity_poly.pdbx_seq_one_letter_code
_entity_poly.pdbx_strand_id
1 'polypeptide(L)'
;MKNSYLDWILNTDARSLRDMIDKVDTPNKRETPSPRIICNDGASVSIQASETSYCTPRSDYAPWGAVEAGFPNVIPPDSWAEYAEQWHSENLFADVRGDLHMAWFSLRSRKFRMSMSVKHWIRSAWLRIQRLKPTDTVYGWLPVELVKEFIDVHGGENLEKCWEWKE
;
A
#
# COMPACT_ATOMS: atom_id res chain seq x y z
N MET A 1 -1.40 24.52 -8.55
CA MET A 1 -1.21 23.55 -7.46
C MET A 1 -1.42 22.17 -8.06
N LYS A 2 -0.53 21.22 -7.78
CA LYS A 2 -0.73 19.82 -8.18
C LYS A 2 -1.93 19.29 -7.38
N ASN A 3 -2.83 18.53 -8.01
CA ASN A 3 -4.01 17.93 -7.35
C ASN A 3 -3.65 16.55 -6.79
N SER A 4 -4.51 15.99 -5.92
CA SER A 4 -4.36 14.60 -5.44
C SER A 4 -4.21 13.65 -6.63
N TYR A 5 -3.17 12.83 -6.55
CA TYR A 5 -2.86 11.79 -7.51
C TYR A 5 -3.83 10.62 -7.38
N LEU A 6 -4.27 10.29 -6.15
CA LEU A 6 -5.34 9.31 -5.94
C LEU A 6 -6.64 9.78 -6.60
N ASP A 7 -7.08 11.01 -6.33
CA ASP A 7 -8.29 11.55 -6.96
C ASP A 7 -8.16 11.57 -8.48
N TRP A 8 -6.98 11.89 -9.00
CA TRP A 8 -6.74 11.82 -10.44
C TRP A 8 -6.90 10.40 -10.98
N ILE A 9 -6.33 9.39 -10.32
CA ILE A 9 -6.52 7.97 -10.68
C ILE A 9 -8.00 7.62 -10.66
N LEU A 10 -8.74 7.99 -9.62
CA LEU A 10 -10.13 7.61 -9.42
C LEU A 10 -11.12 8.26 -10.40
N ASN A 11 -10.71 9.35 -11.05
CA ASN A 11 -11.55 10.14 -11.96
C ASN A 11 -11.02 10.16 -13.40
N THR A 12 -9.97 9.41 -13.73
CA THR A 12 -9.41 9.32 -15.08
C THR A 12 -9.62 7.93 -15.66
N ASP A 13 -10.23 7.83 -16.84
CA ASP A 13 -10.36 6.57 -17.56
C ASP A 13 -9.01 5.85 -17.73
N ALA A 14 -8.99 4.54 -17.50
CA ALA A 14 -7.79 3.72 -17.60
C ALA A 14 -7.13 3.78 -18.98
N ARG A 15 -7.93 4.01 -20.02
CA ARG A 15 -7.45 4.22 -21.40
C ARG A 15 -6.65 5.51 -21.54
N SER A 16 -7.10 6.61 -20.93
CA SER A 16 -6.37 7.87 -20.95
C SER A 16 -5.04 7.74 -20.20
N LEU A 17 -5.02 6.99 -19.10
CA LEU A 17 -3.81 6.60 -18.39
C LEU A 17 -2.83 5.84 -19.29
N ARG A 18 -3.29 4.79 -19.99
CA ARG A 18 -2.47 4.03 -20.95
C ARG A 18 -1.95 4.91 -22.08
N ASP A 19 -2.81 5.71 -22.70
CA ASP A 19 -2.46 6.63 -23.78
C ASP A 19 -1.39 7.65 -23.33
N MET A 20 -1.44 8.10 -22.07
CA MET A 20 -0.42 8.97 -21.51
C MET A 20 0.90 8.23 -21.32
N ILE A 21 0.89 7.04 -20.72
CA ILE A 21 2.09 6.22 -20.53
C ILE A 21 2.73 5.88 -21.88
N ASP A 22 1.90 5.59 -22.90
CA ASP A 22 2.37 5.26 -24.25
C ASP A 22 3.07 6.41 -24.97
N LYS A 23 2.77 7.66 -24.59
CA LYS A 23 3.41 8.87 -25.12
C LYS A 23 4.70 9.23 -24.40
N VAL A 24 4.99 8.64 -23.24
CA VAL A 24 6.27 8.85 -22.55
C VAL A 24 7.37 8.15 -23.33
N ASP A 25 8.29 8.91 -23.91
CA ASP A 25 9.46 8.40 -24.64
C ASP A 25 10.51 7.89 -23.65
N THR A 26 10.25 6.70 -23.11
CA THR A 26 11.21 5.97 -22.28
C THR A 26 11.84 4.84 -23.10
N PRO A 27 13.17 4.63 -22.97
CA PRO A 27 13.87 3.57 -23.71
C PRO A 27 13.37 2.16 -23.37
N ASN A 28 12.61 2.01 -22.27
CA ASN A 28 11.98 0.76 -21.90
C ASN A 28 10.56 0.98 -21.34
N LYS A 29 9.53 0.90 -22.20
CA LYS A 29 8.10 0.94 -21.80
C LYS A 29 7.70 -0.11 -20.77
N ARG A 30 8.51 -1.15 -20.52
CA ARG A 30 8.26 -2.16 -19.48
C ARG A 30 8.76 -1.75 -18.10
N GLU A 31 9.53 -0.66 -18.02
CA GLU A 31 10.06 -0.11 -16.77
C GLU A 31 9.26 1.10 -16.27
N THR A 32 8.25 1.58 -17.01
CA THR A 32 7.33 2.60 -16.51
C THR A 32 6.55 1.99 -15.32
N PRO A 33 6.83 2.42 -14.09
CA PRO A 33 6.15 1.83 -12.94
C PRO A 33 4.66 2.16 -13.05
N SER A 34 3.80 1.22 -12.65
CA SER A 34 2.39 1.54 -12.42
C SER A 34 2.29 2.79 -11.54
N PRO A 35 1.35 3.72 -11.84
CA PRO A 35 1.08 4.92 -11.07
C PRO A 35 1.27 4.68 -9.56
N ARG A 36 2.27 5.33 -8.97
CA ARG A 36 2.65 5.14 -7.56
C ARG A 36 2.33 6.37 -6.75
N ILE A 37 1.53 6.18 -5.71
CA ILE A 37 1.34 7.19 -4.67
C ILE A 37 2.58 7.15 -3.77
N ILE A 38 3.14 8.33 -3.52
CA ILE A 38 4.25 8.55 -2.60
C ILE A 38 3.74 9.49 -1.51
N CYS A 39 3.77 9.05 -0.26
CA CYS A 39 3.33 9.83 0.90
C CYS A 39 4.46 10.72 1.43
N ASN A 40 4.12 11.68 2.28
CA ASN A 40 5.07 12.67 2.80
C ASN A 40 6.17 12.07 3.69
N ASP A 41 5.93 10.93 4.33
CA ASP A 41 6.94 10.20 5.09
C ASP A 41 7.77 9.20 4.26
N GLY A 42 7.50 9.09 2.96
CA GLY A 42 8.18 8.18 2.03
C GLY A 42 7.51 6.81 1.87
N ALA A 43 6.41 6.52 2.57
CA ALA A 43 5.58 5.37 2.27
C ALA A 43 5.05 5.45 0.83
N SER A 44 4.96 4.33 0.12
CA SER A 44 4.51 4.31 -1.26
C SER A 44 3.82 3.01 -1.63
N VAL A 45 2.88 3.11 -2.57
CA VAL A 45 2.09 1.99 -3.09
C VAL A 45 1.63 2.28 -4.53
N SER A 46 1.65 1.29 -5.41
CA SER A 46 1.08 1.45 -6.76
C SER A 46 -0.43 1.24 -6.72
N ILE A 47 -1.21 2.12 -7.34
CA ILE A 47 -2.66 2.01 -7.42
C ILE A 47 -3.08 1.91 -8.88
N GLN A 48 -3.94 0.94 -9.20
CA GLN A 48 -4.48 0.76 -10.54
C GLN A 48 -5.95 0.32 -10.52
N ALA A 49 -6.68 0.73 -11.55
CA ALA A 49 -8.06 0.35 -11.77
C ALA A 49 -8.36 0.35 -13.27
N SER A 50 -8.90 -0.77 -13.76
CA SER A 50 -9.22 -0.99 -15.17
C SER A 50 -10.06 -2.26 -15.36
N GLU A 51 -10.51 -2.56 -16.58
CA GLU A 51 -11.22 -3.82 -16.86
C GLU A 51 -10.37 -5.08 -16.58
N THR A 52 -9.04 -4.95 -16.55
CA THR A 52 -8.13 -6.08 -16.29
C THR A 52 -7.66 -6.16 -14.84
N SER A 53 -7.78 -5.08 -14.07
CA SER A 53 -7.34 -5.00 -12.66
C SER A 53 -8.39 -5.55 -11.68
N TYR A 54 -7.96 -5.84 -10.46
CA TYR A 54 -8.85 -6.18 -9.34
C TYR A 54 -9.51 -4.94 -8.74
N CYS A 55 -10.49 -4.36 -9.45
CA CYS A 55 -11.20 -3.16 -9.01
C CYS A 55 -12.73 -3.29 -9.09
N THR A 56 -13.45 -2.32 -8.53
CA THR A 56 -14.93 -2.22 -8.61
C THR A 56 -15.35 -0.81 -9.02
N PRO A 57 -16.07 -0.63 -10.15
CA PRO A 57 -16.38 -1.66 -11.15
C PRO A 57 -15.12 -2.12 -11.87
N ARG A 58 -15.07 -3.38 -12.32
CA ARG A 58 -14.00 -3.88 -13.16
C ARG A 58 -14.20 -3.38 -14.59
N SER A 59 -13.80 -2.13 -14.82
CA SER A 59 -14.07 -1.35 -16.03
C SER A 59 -12.95 -0.35 -16.29
N ASP A 60 -12.79 0.04 -17.55
CA ASP A 60 -11.87 1.10 -17.99
C ASP A 60 -12.38 2.52 -17.71
N TYR A 61 -13.59 2.64 -17.18
CA TYR A 61 -14.28 3.91 -16.94
C TYR A 61 -14.43 4.17 -15.44
N ALA A 62 -14.04 5.37 -15.03
CA ALA A 62 -14.24 5.89 -13.68
C ALA A 62 -15.73 6.17 -13.39
N PRO A 63 -16.16 6.25 -12.11
CA PRO A 63 -15.37 6.15 -10.89
C PRO A 63 -15.24 4.74 -10.32
N TRP A 64 -14.17 4.49 -9.55
CA TRP A 64 -13.95 3.24 -8.83
C TRP A 64 -14.19 3.39 -7.32
N GLY A 65 -14.91 2.43 -6.74
CA GLY A 65 -15.08 2.29 -5.28
C GLY A 65 -14.07 1.34 -4.64
N ALA A 66 -13.44 0.47 -5.42
CA ALA A 66 -12.33 -0.37 -4.99
C ALA A 66 -11.28 -0.48 -6.09
N VAL A 67 -10.02 -0.64 -5.70
CA VAL A 67 -8.85 -0.60 -6.58
C VAL A 67 -7.91 -1.77 -6.30
N GLU A 68 -6.98 -2.00 -7.22
CA GLU A 68 -5.85 -2.89 -6.98
C GLU A 68 -4.67 -2.07 -6.46
N ALA A 69 -4.17 -2.42 -5.28
CA ALA A 69 -2.98 -1.81 -4.69
C ALA A 69 -1.82 -2.82 -4.72
N GLY A 70 -0.62 -2.39 -5.10
CA GLY A 70 0.50 -3.30 -5.34
C GLY A 70 1.80 -2.85 -4.69
N PHE A 71 2.57 -3.83 -4.21
CA PHE A 71 3.96 -3.67 -3.80
C PHE A 71 4.21 -2.42 -2.94
N PRO A 72 3.56 -2.30 -1.78
CA PRO A 72 3.82 -1.20 -0.87
C PRO A 72 5.24 -1.34 -0.30
N ASN A 73 5.95 -0.23 -0.11
CA ASN A 73 7.32 -0.26 0.43
C ASN A 73 7.37 -0.31 1.97
N VAL A 74 6.21 -0.14 2.62
CA VAL A 74 6.01 -0.27 4.06
C VAL A 74 4.85 -1.24 4.30
N ILE A 75 4.78 -1.81 5.50
CA ILE A 75 3.70 -2.73 5.88
C ILE A 75 2.38 -1.94 5.92
N PRO A 76 1.37 -2.28 5.10
CA PRO A 76 0.07 -1.61 5.17
C PRO A 76 -0.68 -1.92 6.48
N PRO A 77 -1.75 -1.16 6.79
CA PRO A 77 -2.65 -1.47 7.90
C PRO A 77 -3.20 -2.89 7.80
N ASP A 78 -3.49 -3.48 8.97
CA ASP A 78 -4.03 -4.83 9.05
C ASP A 78 -5.38 -5.01 8.34
N SER A 79 -6.14 -3.94 8.12
CA SER A 79 -7.39 -3.94 7.36
C SER A 79 -7.19 -4.35 5.91
N TRP A 80 -5.97 -4.25 5.37
CA TRP A 80 -5.65 -4.71 4.02
C TRP A 80 -5.49 -6.23 3.92
N ALA A 81 -5.35 -6.94 5.04
CA ALA A 81 -4.93 -8.34 5.04
C ALA A 81 -5.85 -9.29 4.27
N GLU A 82 -7.16 -9.04 4.30
CA GLU A 82 -8.14 -9.87 3.59
C GLU A 82 -8.13 -9.68 2.06
N TYR A 83 -7.50 -8.60 1.58
CA TYR A 83 -7.47 -8.23 0.16
C TYR A 83 -6.20 -8.73 -0.56
N ALA A 84 -5.19 -9.18 0.18
CA ALA A 84 -3.93 -9.58 -0.43
C ALA A 84 -4.00 -10.97 -1.10
N GLU A 85 -3.53 -11.06 -2.34
CA GLU A 85 -3.51 -12.29 -3.13
C GLU A 85 -2.70 -13.41 -2.48
N GLN A 86 -1.56 -13.07 -1.87
CA GLN A 86 -0.63 -14.05 -1.30
C GLN A 86 -0.59 -14.00 0.24
N TRP A 87 -1.46 -13.21 0.86
CA TRP A 87 -1.58 -13.15 2.32
C TRP A 87 -2.50 -14.26 2.81
N HIS A 88 -2.10 -15.50 2.60
CA HIS A 88 -2.85 -16.65 3.11
C HIS A 88 -2.77 -16.69 4.64
N SER A 89 -3.89 -16.33 5.26
CA SER A 89 -4.12 -16.26 6.69
C SER A 89 -4.52 -17.61 7.30
N GLU A 90 -4.00 -18.73 6.80
CA GLU A 90 -4.17 -20.00 7.50
C GLU A 90 -3.34 -19.96 8.80
N ASN A 91 -4.01 -19.50 9.88
CA ASN A 91 -3.62 -19.57 11.29
C ASN A 91 -2.67 -18.51 11.88
N LEU A 92 -2.84 -17.20 11.63
CA LEU A 92 -1.97 -16.19 12.27
C LEU A 92 -2.61 -15.08 13.14
N PHE A 93 -3.93 -14.87 13.11
CA PHE A 93 -4.48 -13.58 13.55
C PHE A 93 -5.14 -13.51 14.93
N ALA A 94 -5.24 -14.61 15.69
CA ALA A 94 -5.81 -14.54 17.05
C ALA A 94 -4.79 -14.12 18.14
N ASP A 95 -3.48 -14.15 17.88
CA ASP A 95 -2.48 -14.24 18.98
C ASP A 95 -1.45 -13.10 19.02
N VAL A 96 -1.33 -12.26 17.97
CA VAL A 96 -0.13 -11.40 17.81
C VAL A 96 -0.38 -9.90 18.01
N ARG A 97 -1.60 -9.40 17.77
CA ARG A 97 -1.87 -7.94 17.81
C ARG A 97 -2.01 -7.35 19.21
N GLY A 98 -2.55 -8.11 20.18
CA GLY A 98 -2.70 -7.62 21.56
C GLY A 98 -1.37 -7.28 22.23
N ASP A 99 -0.34 -8.06 21.92
CA ASP A 99 0.93 -8.00 22.66
C ASP A 99 1.98 -7.09 22.01
N LEU A 100 1.94 -6.89 20.68
CA LEU A 100 2.89 -6.03 19.97
C LEU A 100 2.63 -4.54 20.21
N HIS A 101 1.35 -4.14 20.30
CA HIS A 101 0.99 -2.75 20.57
C HIS A 101 1.46 -2.32 21.97
N MET A 102 1.33 -3.21 22.96
CA MET A 102 1.83 -3.00 24.33
C MET A 102 3.36 -2.95 24.39
N ALA A 103 4.06 -3.79 23.61
CA ALA A 103 5.52 -3.80 23.56
C ALA A 103 6.09 -2.51 22.94
N TRP A 104 5.47 -1.98 21.88
CA TRP A 104 5.91 -0.74 21.22
C TRP A 104 5.68 0.51 22.11
N PHE A 105 4.53 0.59 22.79
CA PHE A 105 4.30 1.66 23.80
C PHE A 105 5.32 1.59 24.94
N SER A 106 5.69 0.37 25.39
CA SER A 106 6.67 0.19 26.45
C SER A 106 8.09 0.62 26.03
N LEU A 107 8.48 0.40 24.76
CA LEU A 107 9.80 0.74 24.20
C LEU A 107 10.07 2.24 24.09
N ARG A 108 9.02 3.08 24.03
CA ARG A 108 9.15 4.55 23.94
C ARG A 108 9.45 5.20 25.29
N SER A 109 9.16 4.50 26.38
CA SER A 109 9.60 4.88 27.72
C SER A 109 10.99 4.28 27.98
N ARG A 110 12.05 5.10 28.01
CA ARG A 110 13.46 4.68 28.20
C ARG A 110 13.77 4.04 29.58
N LYS A 111 12.82 3.36 30.22
CA LYS A 111 12.94 2.85 31.59
C LYS A 111 12.83 1.33 31.72
N PHE A 112 12.64 0.56 30.64
CA PHE A 112 12.39 -0.88 30.76
C PHE A 112 13.43 -1.74 30.03
N ARG A 113 14.17 -2.57 30.80
CA ARG A 113 15.10 -3.59 30.25
C ARG A 113 14.33 -4.88 30.00
N MET A 114 13.97 -5.14 28.75
CA MET A 114 13.23 -6.34 28.36
C MET A 114 14.04 -7.63 28.58
N SER A 115 13.36 -8.69 29.03
CA SER A 115 13.96 -10.02 29.17
C SER A 115 14.33 -10.62 27.81
N MET A 116 15.26 -11.58 27.79
CA MET A 116 15.65 -12.33 26.59
C MET A 116 14.43 -12.97 25.90
N SER A 117 13.45 -13.44 26.67
CA SER A 117 12.24 -14.08 26.14
C SER A 117 11.35 -13.12 25.37
N VAL A 118 11.17 -11.87 25.84
CA VAL A 118 10.35 -10.88 25.12
C VAL A 118 11.06 -10.40 23.85
N LYS A 119 12.40 -10.26 23.88
CA LYS A 119 13.18 -9.96 22.67
C LYS A 119 13.06 -11.07 21.62
N HIS A 120 13.10 -12.33 22.05
CA HIS A 120 12.92 -13.48 21.17
C HIS A 120 11.50 -13.50 20.58
N TRP A 121 10.48 -13.23 21.40
CA TRP A 121 9.09 -13.19 20.97
C TRP A 121 8.81 -12.06 19.95
N ILE A 122 9.28 -10.82 20.19
CA ILE A 122 9.19 -9.72 19.21
C ILE A 122 9.88 -10.09 17.90
N ARG A 123 11.07 -10.68 17.97
CA ARG A 123 11.81 -11.13 16.79
C ARG A 123 11.05 -12.22 16.03
N SER A 124 10.44 -13.17 16.74
CA SER A 124 9.62 -14.23 16.14
C SER A 124 8.34 -13.69 15.50
N ALA A 125 7.67 -12.73 16.13
CA ALA A 125 6.51 -12.05 15.56
C ALA A 125 6.88 -11.26 14.30
N TRP A 126 7.99 -10.52 14.33
CA TRP A 126 8.51 -9.81 13.18
C TRP A 126 8.88 -10.75 12.02
N LEU A 127 9.58 -11.87 12.31
CA LEU A 127 9.91 -12.89 11.31
C LEU A 127 8.67 -13.57 10.72
N ARG A 128 7.59 -13.71 11.51
CA ARG A 128 6.29 -14.23 11.04
C ARG A 128 5.61 -13.26 10.08
N ILE A 129 5.63 -11.96 10.37
CA ILE A 129 5.12 -10.91 9.46
C ILE A 129 5.92 -10.93 8.13
N GLN A 130 7.24 -11.07 8.20
CA GLN A 130 8.08 -11.18 7.00
C GLN A 130 7.74 -12.41 6.13
N ARG A 131 7.24 -13.50 6.72
CA ARG A 131 6.78 -14.68 5.95
C ARG A 131 5.49 -14.42 5.17
N LEU A 132 4.66 -13.46 5.60
CA LEU A 132 3.41 -13.09 4.95
C LEU A 132 3.63 -12.13 3.77
N LYS A 133 4.85 -11.60 3.61
CA LYS A 133 5.25 -10.74 2.50
C LYS A 133 4.26 -9.59 2.20
N PRO A 134 3.81 -8.81 3.19
CA PRO A 134 2.81 -7.76 2.98
C PRO A 134 3.28 -6.63 2.04
N THR A 135 4.59 -6.50 1.84
CA THR A 135 5.19 -5.52 0.92
C THR A 135 5.47 -6.09 -0.47
N ASP A 136 5.33 -7.41 -0.64
CA ASP A 136 5.68 -8.16 -1.86
C ASP A 136 4.44 -8.96 -2.32
N THR A 137 3.31 -8.25 -2.44
CA THR A 137 2.03 -8.79 -2.86
C THR A 137 1.13 -7.72 -3.48
N VAL A 138 0.03 -8.17 -4.08
CA VAL A 138 -1.05 -7.36 -4.62
C VAL A 138 -2.26 -7.48 -3.71
N TYR A 139 -2.95 -6.37 -3.48
CA TYR A 139 -4.16 -6.21 -2.71
C TYR A 139 -5.31 -5.92 -3.69
N GLY A 140 -6.07 -6.94 -4.05
CA GLY A 140 -7.15 -6.84 -5.03
C GLY A 140 -8.48 -6.44 -4.38
N TRP A 141 -9.30 -5.70 -5.12
CA TRP A 141 -10.62 -5.22 -4.67
C TRP A 141 -10.55 -4.43 -3.36
N LEU A 142 -9.43 -3.75 -3.11
CA LEU A 142 -9.19 -2.97 -1.91
C LEU A 142 -10.07 -1.70 -1.94
N PRO A 143 -10.95 -1.48 -0.95
CA PRO A 143 -11.76 -0.27 -0.87
C PRO A 143 -10.89 0.99 -0.91
N VAL A 144 -11.35 1.99 -1.67
CA VAL A 144 -10.64 3.27 -1.81
C VAL A 144 -10.42 3.96 -0.46
N GLU A 145 -11.36 3.78 0.47
CA GLU A 145 -11.31 4.32 1.82
C GLU A 145 -10.09 3.80 2.60
N LEU A 146 -9.68 2.54 2.39
CA LEU A 146 -8.49 1.97 3.04
C LEU A 146 -7.19 2.51 2.43
N VAL A 147 -7.22 2.89 1.14
CA VAL A 147 -6.10 3.61 0.50
C VAL A 147 -5.98 5.03 1.05
N LYS A 148 -7.11 5.72 1.25
CA LYS A 148 -7.14 7.04 1.89
C LYS A 148 -6.61 6.99 3.32
N GLU A 149 -7.03 6.01 4.11
CA GLU A 149 -6.51 5.80 5.47
C GLU A 149 -4.99 5.61 5.46
N PHE A 150 -4.47 4.76 4.55
CA PHE A 150 -3.03 4.57 4.38
C PHE A 150 -2.31 5.89 4.08
N ILE A 151 -2.84 6.70 3.15
CA ILE A 151 -2.27 8.01 2.82
C ILE A 151 -2.29 8.94 4.03
N ASP A 152 -3.41 9.00 4.75
CA ASP A 152 -3.59 9.90 5.89
C ASP A 152 -2.63 9.59 7.04
N VAL A 153 -2.46 8.30 7.39
CA VAL A 153 -1.51 7.89 8.45
C VAL A 153 -0.06 8.17 8.08
N HIS A 154 0.24 8.27 6.79
CA HIS A 154 1.56 8.58 6.23
C HIS A 154 1.74 10.07 5.90
N GLY A 155 0.87 10.93 6.43
CA GLY A 155 1.00 12.39 6.36
C GLY A 155 0.52 12.99 5.05
N GLY A 156 -0.31 12.29 4.29
CA GLY A 156 -0.83 12.75 3.00
C GLY A 156 0.12 12.48 1.83
N GLU A 157 -0.35 12.82 0.62
CA GLU A 157 0.41 12.65 -0.61
C GLU A 157 1.55 13.68 -0.74
N ASN A 158 2.71 13.21 -1.21
CA ASN A 158 3.76 14.05 -1.74
C ASN A 158 3.44 14.40 -3.21
N LEU A 159 2.76 15.52 -3.40
CA LEU A 159 2.26 15.93 -4.72
C LEU A 159 3.37 16.29 -5.72
N GLU A 160 4.58 16.60 -5.28
CA GLU A 160 5.70 16.82 -6.20
C GLU A 160 6.15 15.48 -6.80
N LYS A 161 6.41 14.50 -5.93
CA LYS A 161 6.90 13.17 -6.32
C LYS A 161 5.86 12.32 -7.07
N CYS A 162 4.58 12.38 -6.67
CA CYS A 162 3.53 11.61 -7.34
C CYS A 162 3.37 11.99 -8.83
N TRP A 163 3.78 13.21 -9.19
CA TRP A 163 3.63 13.77 -10.54
C TRP A 163 4.97 13.89 -11.29
N GLU A 164 6.11 13.50 -10.70
CA GLU A 164 7.45 13.66 -11.28
C GLU A 164 7.60 12.98 -12.64
N TRP A 165 6.90 11.87 -12.87
CA TRP A 165 6.95 11.13 -14.13
C TRP A 165 6.14 11.74 -15.29
N LYS A 166 5.32 12.77 -15.02
CA LYS A 166 4.45 13.42 -16.03
C LYS A 166 5.06 14.69 -16.65
N GLU A 167 6.12 15.23 -16.06
CA GLU A 167 6.82 16.44 -16.49
C GLU A 167 8.09 16.07 -17.26
#